data_AF-A0A4Q6AJT3-F1
#
_entry.id   AF-A0A4Q6AJT3-F1
#
_cell.length_a   1.000
_cell.length_b   1.000
_cell.length_c   1.000
_cell.angle_alpha   90.00
_cell.angle_beta   90.00
_cell.angle_gamma   90.00
#
_symmetry.space_group_name_H-M   'P 1'
#
loop_
_entity.id
_entity.type
_entity.pdbx_description
1 polymer ?
#
loop_
_entity_poly.entity_id
_entity_poly.type
_entity_poly.pdbx_seq_one_letter_code
_entity_poly.pdbx_strand_id
1 'polypeptide(L)'
;MDIAKYVGLFLLKNEYCFMPGIGSLQIEKRASVYDKETQKMLPPVHEVKYRQVGGSIDDSFANFIANNERISIAHAANHLKDFCAHAKMDMREGKDVVNPGIGKFSGGPN
;
A
#
# COMPACT_ATOMS: atom_id res chain seq x y z
N MET A 1 16.78 -4.10 3.87
CA MET A 1 15.96 -3.60 2.74
C MET A 1 14.74 -2.93 3.31
N ASP A 2 14.50 -1.67 2.97
CA ASP A 2 13.49 -0.84 3.64
C ASP A 2 12.20 -0.83 2.81
N ILE A 3 11.46 -1.95 2.82
CA ILE A 3 10.31 -2.19 1.92
C ILE A 3 9.23 -1.11 2.08
N ALA A 4 9.00 -0.62 3.30
CA ALA A 4 8.04 0.43 3.59
C ALA A 4 8.26 1.70 2.74
N LYS A 5 9.52 2.07 2.45
CA LYS A 5 9.84 3.21 1.57
C LYS A 5 9.47 2.94 0.12
N TYR A 6 9.66 1.68 -0.33
CA TYR A 6 9.30 1.28 -1.68
C TYR A 6 7.79 1.15 -1.87
N VAL A 7 7.01 0.80 -0.83
CA VAL A 7 5.53 0.82 -0.90
C VAL A 7 5.03 2.22 -1.28
N GLY A 8 5.55 3.26 -0.61
CA GLY A 8 5.31 4.68 -0.92
C GLY A 8 5.55 5.03 -2.38
N LEU A 9 6.78 4.75 -2.85
CA LEU A 9 7.21 5.08 -4.20
C LEU A 9 6.46 4.28 -5.26
N PHE A 10 6.20 2.99 -5.02
CA PHE A 10 5.52 2.12 -5.96
C PHE A 10 4.06 2.49 -6.11
N LEU A 11 3.37 2.79 -5.00
CA LEU A 11 1.99 3.25 -5.00
C LEU A 11 1.85 4.58 -5.75
N LEU A 12 2.77 5.53 -5.54
CA LEU A 12 2.75 6.81 -6.25
C LEU A 12 2.99 6.63 -7.76
N LYS A 13 3.86 5.69 -8.14
CA LYS A 13 4.23 5.47 -9.54
C LYS A 13 3.19 4.67 -10.32
N ASN A 14 2.56 3.68 -9.70
CA ASN A 14 1.67 2.73 -10.38
C ASN A 14 0.19 2.86 -9.97
N GLU A 15 -0.12 3.76 -9.02
CA GLU A 15 -1.46 3.95 -8.44
C GLU A 15 -2.04 2.67 -7.81
N TYR A 16 -1.25 1.62 -7.69
CA TYR A 16 -1.62 0.31 -7.17
C TYR A 16 -0.39 -0.36 -6.55
N CYS A 17 -0.57 -0.96 -5.38
CA CYS A 17 0.46 -1.73 -4.69
C CYS A 17 -0.17 -2.97 -4.05
N PHE A 18 0.23 -4.15 -4.52
CA PHE A 18 -0.20 -5.42 -3.94
C PHE A 18 0.78 -5.87 -2.84
N MET A 19 0.24 -6.22 -1.67
CA MET A 19 1.00 -6.76 -0.53
C MET A 19 0.48 -8.15 -0.17
N PRO A 20 1.25 -9.21 -0.49
CA PRO A 20 0.86 -10.58 -0.23
C PRO A 20 0.48 -10.82 1.25
N GLY A 21 -0.71 -11.36 1.50
CA GLY A 21 -1.15 -11.74 2.85
C GLY A 21 -1.70 -10.61 3.72
N ILE A 22 -1.53 -9.34 3.32
CA ILE A 22 -2.17 -8.17 3.94
C ILE A 22 -3.37 -7.75 3.09
N GLY A 23 -3.14 -7.35 1.84
CA GLY A 23 -4.15 -6.79 0.95
C GLY A 23 -3.53 -5.98 -0.19
N SER A 24 -4.33 -5.17 -0.87
CA SER A 24 -3.87 -4.21 -1.88
C SER A 24 -4.19 -2.78 -1.48
N LEU A 25 -3.32 -1.87 -1.92
CA LEU A 25 -3.54 -0.43 -1.87
C LEU A 25 -3.78 0.06 -3.30
N GLN A 26 -4.78 0.91 -3.48
CA GLN A 26 -5.08 1.52 -4.76
C GLN A 26 -5.35 3.00 -4.58
N ILE A 27 -4.77 3.84 -5.44
CA ILE A 27 -5.12 5.25 -5.54
C ILE A 27 -6.36 5.33 -6.43
N GLU A 28 -7.47 5.81 -5.88
CA GLU A 28 -8.66 6.15 -6.64
C GLU A 28 -8.80 7.67 -6.69
N LYS A 29 -9.00 8.20 -7.90
CA LYS A 29 -9.30 9.61 -8.10
C LYS A 29 -10.78 9.85 -7.84
N ARG A 30 -11.09 10.60 -6.78
CA ARG A 30 -12.43 11.09 -6.52
C ARG A 30 -12.67 12.36 -7.33
N ALA A 31 -13.69 12.33 -8.18
CA ALA A 31 -14.12 13.50 -8.94
C ALA A 31 -14.61 14.62 -7.99
N SER A 32 -14.61 15.85 -8.46
CA SER A 32 -15.18 16.97 -7.71
C SER A 32 -16.67 16.72 -7.46
N VAL A 33 -17.04 16.60 -6.19
CA VAL A 33 -18.44 16.45 -5.78
C VAL A 33 -18.93 17.82 -5.33
N TYR A 34 -20.03 18.27 -5.92
CA TYR A 34 -20.75 19.43 -5.40
C TYR A 34 -21.55 18.97 -4.18
N ASP A 35 -21.11 19.41 -3.01
CA ASP A 35 -21.76 19.05 -1.76
C ASP A 35 -22.94 19.99 -1.51
N LYS A 36 -24.16 19.46 -1.62
CA LYS A 36 -25.41 20.24 -1.51
C LYS A 36 -25.67 20.75 -0.08
N GLU A 37 -25.13 20.09 0.94
CA GLU A 37 -25.33 20.49 2.34
C GLU A 37 -24.41 21.66 2.72
N THR A 38 -23.17 21.65 2.25
CA THR A 38 -22.19 22.71 2.56
C THR A 38 -22.13 23.82 1.51
N GLN A 39 -22.88 23.71 0.41
CA GLN A 39 -22.83 24.59 -0.77
C GLN A 39 -21.40 24.84 -1.30
N LYS A 40 -20.51 23.86 -1.11
CA LYS A 40 -19.10 23.96 -1.52
C LYS A 40 -18.80 22.92 -2.58
N MET A 41 -17.97 23.34 -3.54
CA MET A 41 -17.39 22.43 -4.51
C MET A 41 -16.18 21.77 -3.87
N LEU A 42 -16.25 20.46 -3.63
CA LEU A 42 -15.10 19.70 -3.19
C LEU A 42 -14.17 19.49 -4.39
N PRO A 43 -12.89 19.86 -4.31
CA PRO A 43 -11.95 19.64 -5.42
C PRO A 43 -11.74 18.13 -5.64
N PRO A 44 -11.29 17.72 -6.82
CA PRO A 44 -10.92 16.32 -7.05
C PRO A 44 -9.74 15.95 -6.14
N VAL A 45 -9.84 14.81 -5.47
CA VAL A 45 -8.83 14.31 -4.52
C VAL A 45 -8.40 12.91 -4.89
N HIS A 46 -7.13 12.59 -4.67
CA HIS A 46 -6.62 11.23 -4.78
C HIS A 46 -6.72 10.58 -3.41
N GLU A 47 -7.54 9.54 -3.30
CA GLU A 47 -7.74 8.79 -2.06
C GLU A 47 -7.04 7.43 -2.18
N VAL A 48 -6.27 7.06 -1.16
CA VAL A 48 -5.68 5.72 -1.07
C VAL A 48 -6.71 4.80 -0.42
N LYS A 49 -7.24 3.85 -1.20
CA LYS A 49 -8.13 2.80 -0.69
C LYS A 49 -7.36 1.52 -0.42
N TYR A 50 -7.54 1.02 0.79
CA TYR A 50 -7.08 -0.30 1.18
C TYR A 50 -8.17 -1.34 0.90
N ARG A 51 -7.79 -2.45 0.26
CA ARG A 51 -8.65 -3.63 0.07
C ARG A 51 -8.00 -4.85 0.69
N GLN A 52 -8.67 -5.43 1.68
CA GLN A 52 -8.19 -6.64 2.37
C GLN A 52 -8.35 -7.92 1.52
N VAL A 53 -9.28 -7.92 0.55
CA VAL A 53 -9.59 -9.11 -0.24
C VAL A 53 -8.67 -9.19 -1.45
N GLY A 54 -7.81 -10.22 -1.43
CA GLY A 54 -7.20 -10.89 -2.59
C GLY A 54 -7.08 -10.05 -3.86
N GLY A 55 -6.13 -9.11 -3.86
CA GLY A 55 -5.60 -8.58 -5.10
C GLY A 55 -4.96 -9.70 -5.93
N SER A 56 -4.91 -9.52 -7.25
CA SER A 56 -4.12 -10.41 -8.12
C SER A 56 -2.68 -10.45 -7.62
N ILE A 57 -2.16 -11.67 -7.49
CA ILE A 57 -0.73 -11.90 -7.22
C ILE A 57 0.02 -11.29 -8.39
N ASP A 58 0.68 -10.17 -8.14
CA ASP A 58 1.40 -9.40 -9.13
C ASP A 58 2.86 -9.26 -8.70
N ASP A 59 3.77 -9.63 -9.60
CA ASP A 59 5.22 -9.54 -9.39
C ASP A 59 5.76 -8.13 -9.65
N SER A 60 4.92 -7.18 -10.07
CA SER A 60 5.34 -5.81 -10.40
C SER A 60 6.02 -5.10 -9.22
N PHE A 61 5.55 -5.31 -7.97
CA PHE A 61 6.18 -4.69 -6.81
C PHE A 61 7.54 -5.32 -6.49
N ALA A 62 7.63 -6.66 -6.54
CA ALA A 62 8.89 -7.38 -6.37
C ALA A 62 9.90 -6.98 -7.46
N ASN A 63 9.45 -6.83 -8.71
CA ASN A 63 10.26 -6.36 -9.81
C ASN A 63 10.76 -4.91 -9.60
N PHE A 64 9.91 -4.02 -9.09
CA PHE A 64 10.32 -2.65 -8.78
C PHE A 64 11.41 -2.59 -7.70
N ILE A 65 11.25 -3.37 -6.63
CA ILE A 65 12.25 -3.49 -5.57
C ILE A 65 13.55 -4.08 -6.15
N ALA A 66 13.45 -5.17 -6.92
CA ALA A 66 14.58 -5.83 -7.56
C ALA A 66 15.40 -4.88 -8.43
N ASN A 67 14.73 -4.03 -9.22
CA ASN A 67 15.38 -3.03 -10.06
C ASN A 67 16.06 -1.92 -9.23
N ASN A 68 15.44 -1.46 -8.13
CA ASN A 68 16.02 -0.41 -7.29
C ASN A 68 17.22 -0.90 -6.47
N GLU A 69 17.13 -2.10 -5.91
CA GLU A 69 18.15 -2.70 -5.03
C GLU A 69 19.19 -3.53 -5.83
N ARG A 70 19.00 -3.70 -7.14
CA ARG A 70 19.84 -4.54 -8.03
C ARG A 70 19.97 -5.99 -7.53
N ILE A 71 18.86 -6.56 -7.07
CA ILE A 71 18.76 -7.95 -6.63
C ILE A 71 17.86 -8.75 -7.59
N SER A 72 17.83 -10.08 -7.46
CA SER A 72 16.90 -10.89 -8.23
C SER A 72 15.44 -10.69 -7.77
N ILE A 73 14.49 -10.83 -8.70
CA ILE A 73 13.06 -10.74 -8.40
C ILE A 73 12.66 -11.74 -7.31
N ALA A 74 13.26 -12.95 -7.33
CA ALA A 74 13.04 -13.97 -6.31
C ALA A 74 13.48 -13.51 -4.91
N HIS A 75 14.65 -12.88 -4.79
CA HIS A 75 15.10 -12.31 -3.51
C HIS A 75 14.17 -11.18 -3.05
N ALA A 76 13.80 -10.26 -3.95
CA ALA A 76 12.87 -9.17 -3.63
C ALA A 76 11.50 -9.68 -3.18
N ALA A 77 10.96 -10.71 -3.86
CA ALA A 77 9.68 -11.33 -3.53
C ALA A 77 9.70 -12.02 -2.16
N ASN A 78 10.80 -12.69 -1.81
CA ASN A 78 10.97 -13.30 -0.49
C ASN A 78 11.00 -12.23 0.60
N HIS A 79 11.82 -11.18 0.44
CA HIS A 79 11.85 -10.07 1.38
C HIS A 79 10.48 -9.37 1.50
N LEU A 80 9.77 -9.20 0.39
CA LEU A 80 8.41 -8.64 0.39
C LEU A 80 7.45 -9.50 1.21
N LYS A 81 7.47 -10.83 1.03
CA LYS A 81 6.65 -11.76 1.80
C LYS A 81 7.00 -11.70 3.28
N ASP A 82 8.28 -11.70 3.64
CA ASP A 82 8.75 -11.62 5.03
C ASP A 82 8.31 -10.31 5.68
N PHE A 83 8.43 -9.18 4.97
CA PHE A 83 7.93 -7.89 5.45
C PHE A 83 6.42 -7.91 5.65
N CYS A 84 5.66 -8.44 4.68
CA CYS A 84 4.21 -8.51 4.81
C CYS A 84 3.77 -9.44 5.95
N ALA A 85 4.49 -10.54 6.17
CA ALA A 85 4.25 -11.44 7.29
C ALA A 85 4.52 -10.75 8.63
N HIS A 86 5.65 -10.06 8.77
CA HIS A 86 5.97 -9.28 9.98
C HIS A 86 4.97 -8.15 10.20
N ALA A 87 4.67 -7.35 9.17
CA ALA A 87 3.69 -6.27 9.25
C ALA A 87 2.30 -6.78 9.65
N LYS A 88 1.89 -7.95 9.16
CA LYS A 88 0.64 -8.59 9.59
C LYS A 88 0.68 -9.04 11.04
N MET A 89 1.82 -9.56 11.52
CA MET A 89 2.00 -9.92 12.93
C MET A 89 1.96 -8.68 13.81
N ASP A 90 2.66 -7.61 13.44
CA ASP A 90 2.65 -6.33 14.14
C ASP A 90 1.24 -5.74 14.20
N MET A 91 0.51 -5.73 13.07
CA MET A 91 -0.90 -5.34 13.04
C MET A 91 -1.77 -6.24 13.94
N ARG A 92 -1.46 -7.54 14.06
CA ARG A 92 -2.21 -8.44 14.97
C ARG A 92 -1.90 -8.17 16.44
N GLU A 93 -0.67 -7.75 16.73
CA GLU A 93 -0.22 -7.34 18.07
C GLU A 93 -0.66 -5.92 18.44
N GLY A 94 -1.36 -5.20 17.55
CA GLY A 94 -1.79 -3.82 17.77
C GLY A 94 -0.68 -2.78 17.56
N LYS A 95 0.43 -3.18 16.92
CA LYS A 95 1.51 -2.26 16.52
C LYS A 95 1.18 -1.59 15.18
N ASP A 96 1.62 -0.35 15.06
CA ASP A 96 1.45 0.46 13.86
C ASP A 96 2.57 0.18 12.85
N VAL A 97 2.21 -0.28 11.65
CA VAL A 97 3.15 -0.39 10.52
C VAL A 97 3.13 0.92 9.75
N VAL A 98 4.14 1.75 9.97
CA VAL A 98 4.25 3.06 9.32
C VAL A 98 4.76 2.90 7.88
N ASN A 99 3.99 3.41 6.92
CA ASN A 99 4.42 3.59 5.54
C ASN A 99 4.72 5.07 5.27
N PRO A 100 6.00 5.44 5.13
CA PRO A 100 6.40 6.82 4.88
C PRO A 100 5.66 7.41 3.67
N GLY A 101 4.96 8.52 3.89
CA GLY A 101 4.25 9.27 2.83
C GLY A 101 2.86 8.76 2.45
N ILE A 102 2.42 7.60 2.96
CA ILE A 102 1.05 7.08 2.71
C ILE A 102 0.21 7.13 4.00
N GLY A 103 0.78 6.70 5.13
CA GLY A 103 0.05 6.58 6.39
C GLY A 103 0.60 5.46 7.26
N LYS A 104 -0.25 4.92 8.14
CA LYS A 104 0.10 3.80 9.00
C LYS A 104 -1.00 2.75 8.98
N PHE A 105 -0.61 1.48 8.95
CA PHE A 105 -1.54 0.39 9.23
C PHE A 105 -1.57 0.17 10.74
N SER A 106 -2.69 0.49 11.37
CA SER A 106 -2.92 0.17 12.77
C SER A 106 -3.74 -1.12 12.87
N GLY A 107 -3.32 -2.01 13.76
CA GLY A 107 -4.11 -3.15 14.19
C GLY A 107 -5.34 -2.72 14.98
N GLY A 108 -6.44 -2.41 14.30
CA GLY A 108 -7.72 -2.18 14.97
C GLY A 108 -8.38 -3.51 15.34
N PRO A 109 -8.86 -3.71 16.57
CA PRO A 109 -9.74 -4.83 16.88
C PRO A 109 -11.03 -4.64 16.07
N ASN A 110 -11.40 -5.65 15.28
CA ASN A 110 -12.79 -5.80 14.86
C ASN A 110 -13.63 -6.14 16.09
#